data_AF-A0A818SJ23-F1
#
_entry.id   AF-A0A818SJ23-F1
#
_cell.length_a   1.000
_cell.length_b   1.000
_cell.length_c   1.000
_cell.angle_alpha   90.00
_cell.angle_beta   90.00
_cell.angle_gamma   90.00
#
_symmetry.space_group_name_H-M   'P 1'
#
loop_
_entity.id
_entity.type
_entity.pdbx_description
1 polymer ?
#
loop_
_entity_poly.entity_id
_entity_poly.type
_entity_poly.pdbx_seq_one_letter_code
_entity_poly.pdbx_strand_id
1 'polypeptide(L)'
;MSNFLNRLKNIKTGINNFNNNEGDNGSICSFDEEGFLCPICHRKFFDTTGLENHYLQAHSEPQSATTYEQTADPHQEVAIWKKQFCQSEESRMQITSELMQQRQRVGDLEEEVELLHKQLRTTQLKVIEQSQEIGNLKASKDGYDAQIAMFTNELLNTQGELKEKQNQVNTLCHDLIPRPTTDDVDVLKRELITVQQHMNEMSLEKEQQIERLRNVLLEISTSTKQLDQIENIFDQNVLIYDEIINNHTSQIETDMNQIKQFIQLTRERKEKIVTTSKYMRNCLDDNHAEIDQLKQKNAQLHLDLEHRNQLNEQLTNDLQNEQKLTDSNRIQIETLKNEINELENTLDELKQEKNQLFLTKMDGDQDDERQNLVRQLTQEKDQFEQQVKELRKQIKQINEEKENIQKEFTQINNEKNQLQEEQVRFNNEINLLKQQLDDLNTDKEQQIKQINQEYITINTKLEDDLRQINENNNNQKQEIERLENELKEIKSQLTEQTNQLNKEKSDLQQSLTQQEESSNEIKLQFD
;
A
#
# COMPACT_ATOMS: atom_id res chain seq x y z
N MET A 1 -16.99 39.21 -25.75
CA MET A 1 -17.99 38.55 -24.89
C MET A 1 -18.94 37.64 -25.69
N SER A 2 -18.44 36.89 -26.70
CA SER A 2 -19.24 35.97 -27.54
C SER A 2 -18.61 34.59 -27.74
N ASN A 3 -17.63 34.19 -26.92
CA ASN A 3 -16.97 32.87 -27.02
C ASN A 3 -17.08 32.03 -25.73
N PHE A 4 -17.96 32.41 -24.79
CA PHE A 4 -18.16 31.68 -23.53
C PHE A 4 -19.45 30.84 -23.49
N LEU A 5 -20.31 30.92 -24.51
CA LEU A 5 -21.61 30.24 -24.54
C LEU A 5 -21.67 28.96 -25.40
N ASN A 6 -20.59 28.57 -26.08
CA ASN A 6 -20.57 27.36 -26.93
C ASN A 6 -19.89 26.13 -26.31
N ARG A 7 -19.42 26.19 -25.05
CA ARG A 7 -18.73 25.06 -24.39
C ARG A 7 -19.51 24.32 -23.31
N LEU A 8 -20.77 24.69 -23.04
CA LEU A 8 -21.59 24.09 -21.97
C LEU A 8 -22.75 23.21 -22.45
N LYS A 9 -22.79 22.79 -23.72
CA LYS A 9 -23.93 22.02 -24.28
C LYS A 9 -23.71 20.54 -24.60
N ASN A 10 -22.51 19.96 -24.43
CA ASN A 10 -22.23 18.60 -24.92
C ASN A 10 -21.72 17.55 -23.90
N ILE A 11 -21.93 17.72 -22.59
CA ILE A 11 -21.64 16.64 -21.62
C ILE A 11 -22.80 16.47 -20.63
N LYS A 12 -24.01 16.23 -21.15
CA LYS A 12 -25.15 15.79 -20.34
C LYS A 12 -26.18 14.99 -21.13
N THR A 13 -25.77 13.86 -21.71
CA THR A 13 -26.67 12.79 -22.18
C THR A 13 -25.87 11.50 -22.35
N GLY A 14 -26.23 10.43 -21.63
CA GLY A 14 -25.77 9.08 -21.98
C GLY A 14 -25.51 8.09 -20.85
N ILE A 15 -26.33 8.05 -19.81
CA ILE A 15 -26.48 6.85 -18.97
C ILE A 15 -27.80 6.19 -19.38
N ASN A 16 -27.73 4.89 -19.69
CA ASN A 16 -28.79 3.89 -19.96
C ASN A 16 -28.73 3.28 -21.37
N ASN A 17 -28.11 2.10 -21.48
CA ASN A 17 -28.78 0.92 -22.05
C ASN A 17 -27.97 -0.35 -21.77
N PHE A 18 -28.56 -1.22 -20.96
CA PHE A 18 -28.18 -2.61 -20.75
C PHE A 18 -28.89 -3.50 -21.79
N ASN A 19 -28.20 -4.60 -22.13
CA ASN A 19 -28.68 -5.90 -22.62
C ASN A 19 -28.78 -6.22 -24.13
N ASN A 20 -28.15 -7.37 -24.41
CA ASN A 20 -28.32 -8.37 -25.47
C ASN A 20 -27.54 -8.19 -26.78
N ASN A 21 -26.44 -8.94 -26.92
CA ASN A 21 -26.33 -9.95 -28.00
C ASN A 21 -25.15 -10.90 -27.77
N GLU A 22 -25.47 -12.19 -27.81
CA GLU A 22 -24.53 -13.31 -27.95
C GLU A 22 -24.03 -13.43 -29.40
N GLY A 23 -22.79 -13.93 -29.54
CA GLY A 23 -22.30 -14.70 -30.67
C GLY A 23 -22.03 -13.98 -31.99
N ASP A 24 -20.76 -13.80 -32.36
CA ASP A 24 -20.19 -14.53 -33.52
C ASP A 24 -18.66 -14.30 -33.62
N ASN A 25 -18.04 -15.24 -34.32
CA ASN A 25 -16.64 -15.59 -34.43
C ASN A 25 -15.68 -14.55 -35.01
N GLY A 26 -14.43 -14.61 -34.51
CA GLY A 26 -13.23 -14.63 -35.35
C GLY A 26 -12.72 -13.30 -35.90
N SER A 27 -11.76 -12.70 -35.20
CA SER A 27 -10.62 -12.07 -35.88
C SER A 27 -9.43 -11.99 -34.93
N ILE A 28 -8.40 -12.78 -35.25
CA ILE A 28 -7.07 -12.71 -34.67
C ILE A 28 -6.52 -11.32 -35.01
N CYS A 29 -6.46 -10.42 -34.03
CA CYS A 29 -5.70 -9.18 -34.15
C CYS A 29 -4.22 -9.50 -33.93
N SER A 30 -3.47 -9.35 -35.01
CA SER A 30 -2.03 -9.40 -35.14
C SER A 30 -1.31 -8.52 -34.12
N PHE A 31 -0.20 -9.07 -33.63
CA PHE A 31 0.83 -8.45 -32.79
C PHE A 31 1.13 -6.99 -33.15
N ASP A 32 1.21 -6.15 -32.11
CA ASP A 32 1.92 -4.88 -32.15
C ASP A 32 3.41 -5.14 -32.44
N GLU A 33 3.86 -4.88 -33.67
CA GLU A 33 5.27 -4.95 -34.04
C GLU A 33 6.03 -3.77 -33.39
N GLU A 34 6.74 -4.07 -32.31
CA GLU A 34 7.67 -3.17 -31.63
C GLU A 34 8.86 -2.84 -32.56
N GLY A 35 8.87 -1.63 -33.14
CA GLY A 35 10.01 -1.13 -33.94
C GLY A 35 11.08 -0.41 -33.10
N PHE A 36 12.31 -0.31 -33.62
CA PHE A 36 13.47 0.31 -32.97
C PHE A 36 13.54 1.82 -33.24
N LEU A 37 13.87 2.63 -32.24
CA LEU A 37 14.02 4.09 -32.37
C LEU A 37 15.48 4.51 -32.32
N CYS A 38 15.92 5.36 -33.25
CA CYS A 38 17.23 5.99 -33.14
C CYS A 38 17.23 7.01 -31.99
N PRO A 39 18.11 6.88 -30.98
CA PRO A 39 18.09 7.76 -29.82
C PRO A 39 18.55 9.19 -30.12
N ILE A 40 19.21 9.41 -31.25
CA ILE A 40 19.73 10.73 -31.64
C ILE A 40 18.68 11.52 -32.44
N CYS A 41 18.07 10.88 -33.44
CA CYS A 41 17.13 11.57 -34.35
C CYS A 41 15.67 11.14 -34.22
N HIS A 42 15.35 10.18 -33.33
CA HIS A 42 14.02 9.62 -33.08
C HIS A 42 13.30 9.02 -34.30
N ARG A 43 14.04 8.66 -35.37
CA ARG A 43 13.46 7.89 -36.48
C ARG A 43 13.23 6.44 -36.07
N LYS A 44 12.08 5.89 -36.45
CA LYS A 44 11.72 4.48 -36.28
C LYS A 44 12.28 3.62 -37.41
N PHE A 45 12.80 2.46 -37.05
CA PHE A 45 13.35 1.44 -37.93
C PHE A 45 12.68 0.11 -37.61
N PHE A 46 12.41 -0.68 -38.65
CA PHE A 46 11.71 -1.96 -38.52
C PHE A 46 12.64 -3.09 -38.07
N ASP A 47 13.95 -2.91 -38.21
CA ASP A 47 14.97 -3.86 -37.76
C ASP A 47 16.20 -3.13 -37.19
N THR A 48 17.02 -3.89 -36.46
CA THR A 48 18.27 -3.40 -35.86
C THR A 48 19.31 -3.01 -36.91
N THR A 49 19.31 -3.69 -38.07
CA THR A 49 20.24 -3.43 -39.17
C THR A 49 20.00 -2.06 -39.83
N GLY A 50 18.74 -1.63 -39.96
CA GLY A 50 18.38 -0.30 -40.43
C GLY A 50 18.79 0.80 -39.47
N LEU A 51 18.68 0.56 -38.16
CA LEU A 51 19.14 1.48 -37.13
C LEU A 51 20.67 1.61 -37.11
N GLU A 52 21.39 0.49 -37.22
CA GLU A 52 22.85 0.46 -37.19
C GLU A 52 23.47 1.15 -38.41
N ASN A 53 22.95 0.90 -39.62
CA ASN A 53 23.40 1.60 -40.83
C ASN A 53 23.16 3.11 -40.77
N HIS A 54 22.03 3.52 -40.20
CA HIS A 54 21.73 4.93 -39.97
C HIS A 54 22.73 5.55 -38.99
N TYR A 55 23.06 4.86 -37.90
CA TYR A 55 24.03 5.34 -36.91
C TYR A 55 25.43 5.50 -37.52
N LEU A 56 25.86 4.51 -38.31
CA LEU A 56 27.16 4.53 -38.95
C LEU A 56 27.29 5.64 -40.01
N GLN A 57 26.25 5.92 -40.79
CA GLN A 57 26.30 6.97 -41.82
C GLN A 57 26.10 8.39 -41.29
N ALA A 58 25.24 8.57 -40.28
CA ALA A 58 24.85 9.89 -39.83
C ALA A 58 25.69 10.41 -38.65
N HIS A 59 26.39 9.52 -37.93
CA HIS A 59 26.99 9.84 -36.62
C HIS A 59 28.44 9.37 -36.44
N SER A 60 29.13 8.96 -37.51
CA SER A 60 30.53 8.52 -37.43
C SER A 60 31.48 9.52 -38.08
N GLU A 61 32.18 10.32 -37.28
CA GLU A 61 33.40 11.02 -37.74
C GLU A 61 34.54 10.93 -36.72
N PRO A 62 35.80 11.01 -37.16
CA PRO A 62 36.90 10.21 -36.63
C PRO A 62 37.75 10.97 -35.59
N GLN A 63 38.15 10.26 -34.54
CA GLN A 63 39.08 10.74 -33.54
C GLN A 63 40.53 10.64 -34.02
N SER A 64 41.29 11.72 -33.89
CA SER A 64 42.76 11.71 -33.93
C SER A 64 43.37 12.37 -32.69
N ALA A 65 44.50 11.79 -32.31
CA ALA A 65 45.10 11.72 -31.00
C ALA A 65 45.93 12.95 -30.59
N THR A 66 46.13 13.05 -29.26
CA THR A 66 47.27 13.63 -28.52
C THR A 66 47.52 15.14 -28.68
N THR A 67 47.83 15.92 -27.64
CA THR A 67 48.98 15.75 -26.75
C THR A 67 48.83 16.64 -25.52
N TYR A 68 49.23 16.12 -24.36
CA TYR A 68 49.29 16.80 -23.07
C TYR A 68 50.39 17.86 -23.05
N GLU A 69 50.11 19.05 -22.50
CA GLU A 69 51.11 19.78 -21.72
C GLU A 69 50.46 20.69 -20.67
N GLN A 70 51.09 20.66 -19.50
CA GLN A 70 50.70 21.24 -18.22
C GLN A 70 50.75 22.78 -18.27
N THR A 71 49.92 23.43 -17.46
CA THR A 71 50.40 24.25 -16.32
C THR A 71 49.21 24.97 -15.68
N ALA A 72 48.62 24.36 -14.66
CA ALA A 72 48.00 25.05 -13.55
C ALA A 72 48.15 24.14 -12.35
N ASP A 73 48.51 24.71 -11.21
CA ASP A 73 48.89 23.99 -9.98
C ASP A 73 47.89 22.87 -9.65
N PRO A 74 48.26 21.59 -9.91
CA PRO A 74 47.35 20.45 -9.77
C PRO A 74 46.82 20.32 -8.34
N HIS A 75 47.53 20.87 -7.35
CA HIS A 75 47.13 20.77 -5.97
C HIS A 75 45.89 21.60 -5.63
N GLN A 76 45.63 22.70 -6.36
CA GLN A 76 44.50 23.58 -6.06
C GLN A 76 43.19 23.07 -6.68
N GLU A 77 43.24 22.55 -7.90
CA GLU A 77 42.10 21.87 -8.52
C GLU A 77 41.77 20.54 -7.82
N VAL A 78 42.79 19.73 -7.50
CA VAL A 78 42.59 18.49 -6.73
C VAL A 78 41.97 18.78 -5.35
N ALA A 79 42.28 19.92 -4.73
CA ALA A 79 41.67 20.32 -3.45
C ALA A 79 40.18 20.69 -3.61
N ILE A 80 39.80 21.38 -4.68
CA ILE A 80 38.40 21.74 -4.96
C ILE A 80 37.58 20.48 -5.31
N TRP A 81 38.12 19.61 -6.16
CA TRP A 81 37.49 18.34 -6.52
C TRP A 81 37.37 17.40 -5.32
N LYS A 82 38.40 17.28 -4.47
CA LYS A 82 38.27 16.51 -3.22
C LYS A 82 37.17 17.07 -2.33
N LYS A 83 37.05 18.39 -2.23
CA LYS A 83 36.01 19.03 -1.39
C LYS A 83 34.60 18.76 -1.92
N GLN A 84 34.39 18.90 -3.23
CA GLN A 84 33.09 18.60 -3.85
C GLN A 84 32.75 17.11 -3.82
N PHE A 85 33.74 16.23 -4.02
CA PHE A 85 33.53 14.79 -3.96
C PHE A 85 33.17 14.36 -2.54
N CYS A 86 33.87 14.86 -1.52
CA CYS A 86 33.52 14.61 -0.12
C CYS A 86 32.11 15.11 0.22
N GLN A 87 31.70 16.29 -0.24
CA GLN A 87 30.34 16.80 -0.02
C GLN A 87 29.27 15.95 -0.72
N SER A 88 29.55 15.43 -1.92
CA SER A 88 28.62 14.54 -2.62
C SER A 88 28.55 13.15 -1.96
N GLU A 89 29.68 12.66 -1.43
CA GLU A 89 29.76 11.38 -0.73
C GLU A 89 29.03 11.46 0.62
N GLU A 90 29.18 12.57 1.35
CA GLU A 90 28.40 12.88 2.55
C GLU A 90 26.89 12.94 2.25
N SER A 91 26.50 13.59 1.14
CA SER A 91 25.10 13.66 0.71
C SER A 91 24.54 12.28 0.34
N ARG A 92 25.33 11.45 -0.35
CA ARG A 92 24.96 10.07 -0.67
C ARG A 92 24.84 9.21 0.59
N MET A 93 25.75 9.36 1.56
CA MET A 93 25.66 8.67 2.84
C MET A 93 24.43 9.11 3.63
N GLN A 94 24.09 10.41 3.63
CA GLN A 94 22.87 10.91 4.27
C GLN A 94 21.62 10.31 3.62
N ILE A 95 21.50 10.34 2.30
CA ILE A 95 20.34 9.76 1.58
C ILE A 95 20.25 8.25 1.84
N THR A 96 21.38 7.54 1.80
CA THR A 96 21.40 6.08 2.06
C THR A 96 20.99 5.78 3.50
N SER A 97 21.47 6.57 4.48
CA SER A 97 21.09 6.43 5.88
C SER A 97 19.60 6.74 6.09
N GLU A 98 19.05 7.75 5.40
CA GLU A 98 17.64 8.09 5.50
C GLU A 98 16.76 6.99 4.88
N LEU A 99 17.15 6.46 3.72
CA LEU A 99 16.49 5.31 3.10
C LEU A 99 16.49 4.08 4.00
N MET A 100 17.62 3.78 4.65
CA MET A 100 17.73 2.67 5.59
C MET A 100 16.81 2.89 6.81
N GLN A 101 16.75 4.12 7.33
CA GLN A 101 15.85 4.48 8.42
C GLN A 101 14.37 4.37 8.02
N GLN A 102 14.01 4.76 6.79
CA GLN A 102 12.65 4.61 6.27
C GLN A 102 12.29 3.13 6.06
N ARG A 103 13.21 2.31 5.53
CA ARG A 103 13.00 0.85 5.40
C ARG A 103 12.77 0.20 6.76
N GLN A 104 13.58 0.53 7.76
CA GLN A 104 13.39 0.04 9.12
C GLN A 104 12.02 0.45 9.68
N ARG A 105 11.62 1.70 9.45
CA ARG A 105 10.32 2.21 9.90
C ARG A 105 9.14 1.51 9.21
N VAL A 106 9.27 1.13 7.95
CA VAL A 106 8.26 0.33 7.24
C VAL A 106 8.16 -1.06 7.86
N GLY A 107 9.29 -1.71 8.14
CA GLY A 107 9.31 -3.01 8.83
C GLY A 107 8.64 -2.95 10.21
N ASP A 108 8.96 -1.94 11.03
CA ASP A 108 8.33 -1.76 12.35
C ASP A 108 6.79 -1.58 12.23
N LEU A 109 6.32 -0.89 11.18
CA LEU A 109 4.89 -0.69 10.93
C LEU A 109 4.21 -1.96 10.42
N GLU A 110 4.90 -2.78 9.61
CA GLU A 110 4.39 -4.08 9.16
C GLU A 110 4.20 -5.05 10.34
N GLU A 111 5.16 -5.12 11.25
CA GLU A 111 5.04 -5.91 12.49
C GLU A 111 3.88 -5.43 13.38
N GLU A 112 3.69 -4.11 13.49
CA GLU A 112 2.59 -3.49 14.24
C GLU A 112 1.22 -3.83 13.62
N VAL A 113 1.12 -3.81 12.29
CA VAL A 113 -0.09 -4.22 11.55
C VAL A 113 -0.38 -5.71 11.73
N GLU A 114 0.63 -6.57 11.71
CA GLU A 114 0.46 -8.01 11.95
C GLU A 114 -0.02 -8.29 13.37
N LEU A 115 0.54 -7.59 14.36
CA LEU A 115 0.12 -7.68 15.75
C LEU A 115 -1.35 -7.25 15.93
N LEU A 116 -1.75 -6.14 15.31
CA LEU A 116 -3.14 -5.66 15.34
C LEU A 116 -4.10 -6.66 14.67
N HIS A 117 -3.72 -7.27 13.54
CA HIS A 117 -4.52 -8.33 12.92
C HIS A 117 -4.65 -9.58 13.80
N LYS A 118 -3.59 -9.93 14.54
CA LYS A 118 -3.65 -11.03 15.51
C LYS A 118 -4.63 -10.71 16.63
N GLN A 119 -4.54 -9.52 17.23
CA GLN A 119 -5.46 -9.05 18.27
C GLN A 119 -6.92 -8.99 17.79
N LEU A 120 -7.15 -8.54 16.54
CA LEU A 120 -8.48 -8.53 15.93
C LEU A 120 -9.07 -9.94 15.81
N ARG A 121 -8.26 -10.93 15.38
CA ARG A 121 -8.70 -12.34 15.32
C ARG A 121 -9.04 -12.89 16.70
N THR A 122 -8.22 -12.61 17.72
CA THR A 122 -8.51 -13.08 19.09
C THR A 122 -9.78 -12.46 19.65
N THR A 123 -10.02 -11.17 19.42
CA THR A 123 -11.24 -10.49 19.86
C THR A 123 -12.48 -10.99 19.13
N GLN A 124 -12.38 -11.26 17.83
CA GLN A 124 -13.47 -11.88 17.07
C GLN A 124 -13.84 -13.27 17.61
N LEU A 125 -12.85 -14.10 17.94
CA LEU A 125 -13.09 -15.42 18.54
C LEU A 125 -13.81 -15.30 19.90
N LYS A 126 -13.37 -14.38 20.77
CA LYS A 126 -14.04 -14.12 22.06
C LYS A 126 -15.50 -13.68 21.89
N VAL A 127 -15.80 -12.86 20.88
CA VAL A 127 -17.17 -12.43 20.58
C VAL A 127 -18.05 -13.61 20.14
N ILE A 128 -17.48 -14.55 19.37
CA ILE A 128 -18.19 -15.78 18.97
C ILE A 128 -18.48 -16.65 20.18
N GLU A 129 -17.49 -16.89 21.05
CA GLU A 129 -17.66 -17.66 22.30
C GLU A 129 -18.74 -17.04 23.21
N GLN A 130 -18.68 -15.73 23.46
CA GLN A 130 -19.69 -15.02 24.25
C GLN A 130 -21.08 -15.10 23.60
N SER A 131 -21.17 -15.04 22.27
CA SER A 131 -22.45 -15.19 21.56
C SER A 131 -23.04 -16.60 21.73
N GLN A 132 -22.20 -17.64 21.74
CA GLN A 132 -22.62 -19.01 22.02
C GLN A 132 -23.09 -19.18 23.47
N GLU A 133 -22.37 -18.59 24.43
CA GLU A 133 -22.75 -18.60 25.85
C GLU A 133 -24.10 -17.92 26.08
N ILE A 134 -24.33 -16.75 25.48
CA ILE A 134 -25.63 -16.07 25.52
C ILE A 134 -26.74 -16.94 24.92
N GLY A 135 -26.45 -17.64 23.82
CA GLY A 135 -27.38 -18.60 23.21
C GLY A 135 -27.79 -19.72 24.17
N ASN A 136 -26.81 -20.31 24.87
CA ASN A 136 -27.04 -21.37 25.84
C ASN A 136 -27.83 -20.88 27.07
N LEU A 137 -27.47 -19.71 27.61
CA LEU A 137 -28.20 -19.08 28.72
C LEU A 137 -29.66 -18.78 28.35
N LYS A 138 -29.90 -18.32 27.12
CA LYS A 138 -31.25 -18.07 26.62
C LYS A 138 -32.08 -19.36 26.53
N ALA A 139 -31.50 -20.43 25.98
CA ALA A 139 -32.16 -21.74 25.92
C ALA A 139 -32.47 -22.29 27.32
N SER A 140 -31.56 -22.13 28.27
CA SER A 140 -31.77 -22.50 29.67
C SER A 140 -32.91 -21.72 30.31
N LYS A 141 -32.94 -20.39 30.11
CA LYS A 141 -34.04 -19.53 30.56
C LYS A 141 -35.39 -19.98 29.99
N ASP A 142 -35.47 -20.22 28.68
CA ASP A 142 -36.70 -20.68 28.03
C ASP A 142 -37.18 -22.03 28.62
N GLY A 143 -36.25 -22.90 29.03
CA GLY A 143 -36.53 -24.13 29.76
C GLY A 143 -37.13 -23.88 31.15
N TYR A 144 -36.58 -22.93 31.92
CA TYR A 144 -37.14 -22.55 33.22
C TYR A 144 -38.52 -21.88 33.09
N ASP A 145 -38.72 -21.01 32.09
CA ASP A 145 -40.00 -20.38 31.84
C ASP A 145 -41.08 -21.44 31.51
N ALA A 146 -40.73 -22.49 30.77
CA ALA A 146 -41.62 -23.62 30.52
C ALA A 146 -41.96 -24.42 31.80
N GLN A 147 -40.98 -24.65 32.69
CA GLN A 147 -41.23 -25.30 33.99
C GLN A 147 -42.13 -24.46 34.88
N ILE A 148 -41.90 -23.14 34.95
CA ILE A 148 -42.75 -22.21 35.70
C ILE A 148 -44.19 -22.25 35.19
N ALA A 149 -44.39 -22.25 33.86
CA ALA A 149 -45.71 -22.37 33.27
C ALA A 149 -46.40 -23.70 33.64
N MET A 150 -45.65 -24.80 33.68
CA MET A 150 -46.15 -26.11 34.10
C MET A 150 -46.61 -26.11 35.57
N PHE A 151 -45.76 -25.64 36.49
CA PHE A 151 -46.12 -25.56 37.92
C PHE A 151 -47.28 -24.60 38.17
N THR A 152 -47.37 -23.51 37.41
CA THR A 152 -48.50 -22.57 37.49
C THR A 152 -49.83 -23.25 37.13
N ASN A 153 -49.83 -24.11 36.10
CA ASN A 153 -51.01 -24.88 35.72
C ASN A 153 -51.39 -25.93 36.78
N GLU A 154 -50.41 -26.62 37.37
CA GLU A 154 -50.66 -27.57 38.48
C GLU A 154 -51.27 -26.87 39.71
N LEU A 155 -50.76 -25.69 40.08
CA LEU A 155 -51.32 -24.87 41.16
C LEU A 155 -52.77 -24.45 40.88
N LEU A 156 -53.07 -24.02 39.65
CA LEU A 156 -54.44 -23.70 39.25
C LEU A 156 -55.38 -24.90 39.36
N ASN A 157 -54.91 -26.09 38.98
CA ASN A 157 -55.70 -27.31 39.02
C ASN A 157 -56.01 -27.74 40.47
N THR A 158 -54.98 -27.79 41.32
CA THR A 158 -55.12 -28.11 42.75
C THR A 158 -56.00 -27.10 43.50
N GLN A 159 -55.93 -25.81 43.16
CA GLN A 159 -56.81 -24.79 43.71
C GLN A 159 -58.28 -25.00 43.30
N GLY A 160 -58.52 -25.54 42.10
CA GLY A 160 -59.84 -25.95 41.63
C GLY A 160 -60.42 -27.11 42.46
N GLU A 161 -59.63 -28.16 42.66
CA GLU A 161 -60.01 -29.32 43.48
C GLU A 161 -60.33 -28.92 44.93
N LEU A 162 -59.52 -28.03 45.51
CA LEU A 162 -59.75 -27.53 46.87
C LEU A 162 -61.10 -26.81 47.00
N LYS A 163 -61.47 -25.98 46.01
CA LYS A 163 -62.78 -25.31 45.98
C LYS A 163 -63.94 -26.30 45.89
N GLU A 164 -63.79 -27.35 45.10
CA GLU A 164 -64.81 -28.38 44.96
C GLU A 164 -65.02 -29.14 46.28
N LYS A 165 -63.92 -29.49 46.97
CA LYS A 165 -63.98 -30.11 48.30
C LYS A 165 -64.57 -29.18 49.36
N GLN A 166 -64.21 -27.90 49.34
CA GLN A 166 -64.81 -26.89 50.21
C GLN A 166 -66.33 -26.80 50.01
N ASN A 167 -66.80 -26.87 48.76
CA ASN A 167 -68.23 -26.89 48.46
C ASN A 167 -68.91 -28.15 49.00
N GLN A 168 -68.31 -29.33 48.83
CA GLN A 168 -68.83 -30.59 49.39
C GLN A 168 -68.99 -30.53 50.92
N VAL A 169 -67.99 -29.99 51.62
CA VAL A 169 -68.04 -29.82 53.08
C VAL A 169 -69.17 -28.86 53.47
N ASN A 170 -69.33 -27.75 52.77
CA ASN A 170 -70.40 -26.79 53.03
C ASN A 170 -71.79 -27.41 52.83
N THR A 171 -71.97 -28.28 51.83
CA THR A 171 -73.24 -29.00 51.61
C THR A 171 -73.53 -29.97 52.75
N LEU A 172 -72.54 -30.78 53.16
CA LEU A 172 -72.68 -31.72 54.27
C LEU A 172 -72.95 -31.03 55.61
N CYS A 173 -72.36 -29.85 55.83
CA CYS A 173 -72.63 -29.03 57.01
C CYS A 173 -74.08 -28.49 57.04
N HIS A 174 -74.72 -28.34 55.88
CA HIS A 174 -76.11 -27.89 55.78
C HIS A 174 -77.11 -29.01 56.09
N ASP A 175 -76.73 -30.27 55.85
CA ASP A 175 -77.60 -31.45 56.04
C ASP A 175 -77.68 -31.93 57.52
N LEU A 176 -76.92 -31.34 58.44
CA LEU A 176 -76.74 -31.80 59.83
C LEU A 176 -77.43 -30.97 60.93
N ILE A 177 -78.67 -30.46 60.70
CA ILE A 177 -79.49 -29.75 61.72
C ILE A 177 -80.85 -30.48 61.91
N PRO A 178 -81.38 -30.61 63.15
CA PRO A 178 -81.60 -31.92 63.80
C PRO A 178 -83.02 -32.48 63.67
N ARG A 179 -83.15 -33.81 63.85
CA ARG A 179 -84.44 -34.47 64.08
C ARG A 179 -84.63 -34.90 65.54
N PRO A 180 -85.87 -34.86 66.06
CA PRO A 180 -86.19 -35.14 67.45
C PRO A 180 -86.55 -36.61 67.71
N THR A 181 -85.94 -37.13 68.78
CA THR A 181 -86.47 -37.99 69.86
C THR A 181 -87.70 -38.86 69.58
N THR A 182 -87.56 -40.19 69.70
CA THR A 182 -88.06 -41.02 70.84
C THR A 182 -88.04 -42.51 70.48
N ASP A 183 -87.11 -43.30 71.03
CA ASP A 183 -87.27 -44.72 71.42
C ASP A 183 -86.00 -45.24 72.15
N ASP A 184 -85.90 -44.91 73.43
CA ASP A 184 -84.65 -44.53 74.12
C ASP A 184 -83.92 -45.61 74.95
N VAL A 185 -83.82 -46.87 74.54
CA VAL A 185 -82.88 -47.79 75.26
C VAL A 185 -82.12 -48.75 74.35
N ASP A 186 -82.79 -49.40 73.40
CA ASP A 186 -82.12 -50.27 72.43
C ASP A 186 -81.52 -49.48 71.26
N VAL A 187 -82.10 -48.32 70.95
CA VAL A 187 -81.49 -47.31 70.08
C VAL A 187 -80.30 -46.70 70.80
N LEU A 188 -80.41 -46.29 72.07
CA LEU A 188 -79.25 -45.78 72.83
C LEU A 188 -78.13 -46.81 73.00
N LYS A 189 -78.41 -48.12 73.14
CA LYS A 189 -77.34 -49.14 73.17
C LYS A 189 -76.71 -49.38 71.80
N ARG A 190 -77.51 -49.43 70.73
CA ARG A 190 -76.98 -49.48 69.37
C ARG A 190 -76.19 -48.22 69.07
N GLU A 191 -76.76 -47.04 69.28
CA GLU A 191 -76.11 -45.74 69.17
C GLU A 191 -74.90 -45.62 70.08
N LEU A 192 -74.86 -46.19 71.29
CA LEU A 192 -73.66 -46.17 72.13
C LEU A 192 -72.55 -47.05 71.53
N ILE A 193 -72.89 -48.23 71.00
CA ILE A 193 -71.95 -49.09 70.26
C ILE A 193 -71.52 -48.39 68.95
N THR A 194 -72.43 -47.75 68.24
CA THR A 194 -72.16 -46.99 67.02
C THR A 194 -71.31 -45.76 67.32
N VAL A 195 -71.55 -45.05 68.43
CA VAL A 195 -70.74 -43.93 68.92
C VAL A 195 -69.38 -44.43 69.37
N GLN A 196 -69.27 -45.61 69.98
CA GLN A 196 -67.99 -46.22 70.36
C GLN A 196 -67.20 -46.64 69.11
N GLN A 197 -67.85 -47.27 68.13
CA GLN A 197 -67.26 -47.59 66.82
C GLN A 197 -66.84 -46.33 66.09
N HIS A 198 -67.68 -45.30 66.08
CA HIS A 198 -67.40 -44.01 65.47
C HIS A 198 -66.28 -43.26 66.20
N MET A 199 -66.17 -43.34 67.53
CA MET A 199 -65.04 -42.80 68.28
C MET A 199 -63.73 -43.53 67.98
N ASN A 200 -63.79 -44.85 67.79
CA ASN A 200 -62.64 -45.65 67.41
C ASN A 200 -62.22 -45.35 65.97
N GLU A 201 -63.17 -45.22 65.05
CA GLU A 201 -62.94 -44.77 63.67
C GLU A 201 -62.38 -43.36 63.65
N MET A 202 -62.96 -42.40 64.39
CA MET A 202 -62.42 -41.05 64.52
C MET A 202 -61.02 -41.04 65.16
N SER A 203 -60.75 -41.91 66.13
CA SER A 203 -59.41 -42.04 66.71
C SER A 203 -58.41 -42.55 65.68
N LEU A 204 -58.78 -43.60 64.94
CA LEU A 204 -57.95 -44.17 63.87
C LEU A 204 -57.73 -43.16 62.74
N GLU A 205 -58.77 -42.43 62.33
CA GLU A 205 -58.72 -41.42 61.29
C GLU A 205 -57.85 -40.24 61.73
N LYS A 206 -57.95 -39.81 63.00
CA LYS A 206 -57.02 -38.84 63.59
C LYS A 206 -55.59 -39.34 63.61
N GLU A 207 -55.37 -40.61 63.93
CA GLU A 207 -54.03 -41.21 63.97
C GLU A 207 -53.43 -41.30 62.56
N GLN A 208 -54.22 -41.69 61.56
CA GLN A 208 -53.84 -41.63 60.15
C GLN A 208 -53.57 -40.18 59.70
N GLN A 209 -54.37 -39.22 60.15
CA GLN A 209 -54.18 -37.81 59.82
C GLN A 209 -52.89 -37.25 60.45
N ILE A 210 -52.60 -37.63 61.69
CA ILE A 210 -51.32 -37.30 62.37
C ILE A 210 -50.16 -37.89 61.57
N GLU A 211 -50.25 -39.13 61.11
CA GLU A 211 -49.19 -39.76 60.33
C GLU A 211 -49.00 -39.11 58.96
N ARG A 212 -50.09 -38.75 58.27
CA ARG A 212 -50.03 -37.95 57.03
C ARG A 212 -49.35 -36.60 57.28
N LEU A 213 -49.72 -35.90 58.36
CA LEU A 213 -49.10 -34.62 58.71
C LEU A 213 -47.61 -34.77 59.06
N ARG A 214 -47.20 -35.86 59.71
CA ARG A 214 -45.78 -36.16 59.95
C ARG A 214 -45.02 -36.37 58.66
N ASN A 215 -45.58 -37.11 57.70
CA ASN A 215 -44.95 -37.31 56.40
C ASN A 215 -44.82 -35.99 55.63
N VAL A 216 -45.87 -35.15 55.61
CA VAL A 216 -45.81 -33.81 55.01
C VAL A 216 -44.76 -32.93 55.70
N LEU A 217 -44.67 -32.96 57.04
CA LEU A 217 -43.63 -32.22 57.76
C LEU A 217 -42.22 -32.71 57.43
N LEU A 218 -42.05 -34.02 57.21
CA LEU A 218 -40.77 -34.59 56.79
C LEU A 218 -40.39 -34.14 55.38
N GLU A 219 -41.34 -34.15 54.43
CA GLU A 219 -41.15 -33.66 53.06
C GLU A 219 -40.84 -32.16 53.01
N ILE A 220 -41.52 -31.36 53.85
CA ILE A 220 -41.22 -29.93 53.98
C ILE A 220 -39.81 -29.75 54.55
N SER A 221 -39.43 -30.54 55.57
CA SER A 221 -38.08 -30.50 56.15
C SER A 221 -36.99 -30.86 55.13
N THR A 222 -37.20 -31.88 54.29
CA THR A 222 -36.25 -32.24 53.24
C THR A 222 -36.18 -31.17 52.15
N SER A 223 -37.33 -30.61 51.74
CA SER A 223 -37.39 -29.52 50.75
C SER A 223 -36.68 -28.26 51.27
N THR A 224 -36.83 -27.94 52.55
CA THR A 224 -36.16 -26.79 53.18
C THR A 224 -34.64 -26.96 53.13
N LYS A 225 -34.12 -28.16 53.43
CA LYS A 225 -32.68 -28.44 53.31
C LYS A 225 -32.17 -28.35 51.88
N GLN A 226 -32.98 -28.74 50.89
CA GLN A 226 -32.62 -28.59 49.48
C GLN A 226 -32.57 -27.10 49.08
N LEU A 227 -33.49 -26.28 49.58
CA LEU A 227 -33.45 -24.84 49.37
C LEU A 227 -32.20 -24.20 49.99
N ASP A 228 -31.84 -24.58 51.22
CA ASP A 228 -30.60 -24.10 51.87
C ASP A 228 -29.35 -24.46 51.04
N GLN A 229 -29.33 -25.65 50.42
CA GLN A 229 -28.25 -26.06 49.53
C GLN A 229 -28.22 -25.24 48.24
N ILE A 230 -29.38 -24.97 47.64
CA ILE A 230 -29.49 -24.13 46.45
C ILE A 230 -29.05 -22.69 46.75
N GLU A 231 -29.44 -22.13 47.89
CA GLU A 231 -29.03 -20.80 48.32
C GLU A 231 -27.50 -20.71 48.46
N ASN A 232 -26.88 -21.70 49.10
CA ASN A 232 -25.41 -21.76 49.23
C ASN A 232 -24.71 -21.87 47.86
N ILE A 233 -25.25 -22.68 46.93
CA ILE A 233 -24.73 -22.74 45.55
C ILE A 233 -24.87 -21.38 44.85
N PHE A 234 -25.99 -20.69 45.07
CA PHE A 234 -26.22 -19.37 44.49
C PHE A 234 -25.21 -18.35 45.02
N ASP A 235 -24.98 -18.31 46.33
CA ASP A 235 -23.98 -17.44 46.96
C ASP A 235 -22.56 -17.72 46.45
N GLN A 236 -22.20 -19.00 46.28
CA GLN A 236 -20.90 -19.37 45.69
C GLN A 236 -20.78 -18.91 44.24
N ASN A 237 -21.83 -19.06 43.44
CA ASN A 237 -21.85 -18.58 42.07
C ASN A 237 -21.71 -17.05 42.01
N VAL A 238 -22.37 -16.31 42.90
CA VAL A 238 -22.23 -14.84 42.98
C VAL A 238 -20.77 -14.46 43.24
N LEU A 239 -20.08 -15.12 44.17
CA LEU A 239 -18.66 -14.85 44.43
C LEU A 239 -17.76 -15.17 43.22
N ILE A 240 -18.03 -16.26 42.51
CA ILE A 240 -17.30 -16.63 41.29
C ILE A 240 -17.52 -15.57 40.20
N TYR A 241 -18.76 -15.13 39.99
CA TYR A 241 -19.05 -14.08 39.01
C TYR A 241 -18.39 -12.75 39.37
N ASP A 242 -18.38 -12.36 40.65
CA ASP A 242 -17.69 -11.16 41.11
C ASP A 242 -16.17 -11.25 40.84
N GLU A 243 -15.55 -12.41 41.09
CA GLU A 243 -14.13 -12.62 40.79
C GLU A 243 -13.85 -12.53 39.27
N ILE A 244 -14.69 -13.16 38.44
CA ILE A 244 -14.59 -13.09 36.98
C ILE A 244 -14.73 -11.65 36.49
N ILE A 245 -15.72 -10.91 36.99
CA ILE A 245 -15.96 -9.50 36.64
C ILE A 245 -14.76 -8.63 37.04
N ASN A 246 -14.22 -8.82 38.24
CA ASN A 246 -13.07 -8.05 38.72
C ASN A 246 -11.80 -8.34 37.91
N ASN A 247 -11.56 -9.60 37.55
CA ASN A 247 -10.44 -9.99 36.70
C ASN A 247 -10.58 -9.39 35.29
N HIS A 248 -11.75 -9.47 34.68
CA HIS A 248 -11.99 -8.87 33.37
C HIS A 248 -11.89 -7.33 33.41
N THR A 249 -12.41 -6.69 34.46
CA THR A 249 -12.30 -5.24 34.62
C THR A 249 -10.84 -4.80 34.74
N SER A 250 -10.03 -5.51 35.53
CA SER A 250 -8.59 -5.25 35.68
C SER A 250 -7.82 -5.45 34.37
N GLN A 251 -8.19 -6.47 33.59
CA GLN A 251 -7.59 -6.69 32.27
C GLN A 251 -7.96 -5.56 31.30
N ILE A 252 -9.24 -5.17 31.25
CA ILE A 252 -9.71 -4.06 30.40
C ILE A 252 -8.98 -2.77 30.75
N GLU A 253 -8.77 -2.49 32.04
CA GLU A 253 -8.04 -1.30 32.48
C GLU A 253 -6.56 -1.33 32.04
N THR A 254 -5.94 -2.51 32.11
CA THR A 254 -4.56 -2.72 31.63
C THR A 254 -4.46 -2.50 30.11
N ASP A 255 -5.38 -3.10 29.34
CA ASP A 255 -5.44 -2.94 27.88
C ASP A 255 -5.72 -1.47 27.49
N MET A 256 -6.62 -0.78 28.20
CA MET A 256 -6.87 0.64 28.01
C MET A 256 -5.62 1.50 28.24
N ASN A 257 -4.81 1.19 29.25
CA ASN A 257 -3.59 1.93 29.54
C ASN A 257 -2.52 1.69 28.46
N GLN A 258 -2.40 0.46 27.95
CA GLN A 258 -1.53 0.15 26.81
C GLN A 258 -1.96 0.91 25.55
N ILE A 259 -3.27 0.93 25.24
CA ILE A 259 -3.81 1.69 24.10
C ILE A 259 -3.52 3.20 24.24
N LYS A 260 -3.67 3.77 25.45
CA LYS A 260 -3.32 5.18 25.70
C LYS A 260 -1.84 5.47 25.43
N GLN A 261 -0.95 4.59 25.87
CA GLN A 261 0.50 4.72 25.62
C GLN A 261 0.81 4.63 24.12
N PHE A 262 0.18 3.70 23.42
CA PHE A 262 0.29 3.55 21.96
C PHE A 262 -0.16 4.80 21.20
N ILE A 263 -1.31 5.36 21.58
CA ILE A 263 -1.83 6.62 21.00
C ILE A 263 -0.84 7.76 21.22
N GLN A 264 -0.23 7.86 22.40
CA GLN A 264 0.77 8.90 22.69
C GLN A 264 2.01 8.75 21.80
N LEU A 265 2.59 7.55 21.71
CA LEU A 265 3.74 7.28 20.84
C LEU A 265 3.43 7.57 19.37
N THR A 266 2.23 7.23 18.91
CA THR A 266 1.77 7.52 17.55
C THR A 266 1.67 9.03 17.30
N ARG A 267 1.20 9.82 18.27
CA ARG A 267 1.16 11.29 18.18
C ARG A 267 2.56 11.88 18.08
N GLU A 268 3.49 11.44 18.91
CA GLU A 268 4.89 11.89 18.88
C GLU A 268 5.57 11.53 17.55
N ARG A 269 5.34 10.30 17.04
CA ARG A 269 5.82 9.86 15.72
C ARG A 269 5.25 10.71 14.58
N LYS A 270 3.97 11.08 14.65
CA LYS A 270 3.30 11.96 13.68
C LYS A 270 3.90 13.36 13.69
N GLU A 271 4.11 13.95 14.87
CA GLU A 271 4.73 15.28 15.00
C GLU A 271 6.13 15.30 14.38
N LYS A 272 6.96 14.27 14.65
CA LYS A 272 8.27 14.12 14.02
C LYS A 272 8.19 14.08 12.49
N ILE A 273 7.27 13.29 11.92
CA ILE A 273 7.06 13.24 10.46
C ILE A 273 6.69 14.64 9.92
N VAL A 274 5.78 15.34 10.60
CA VAL A 274 5.35 16.68 10.17
C VAL A 274 6.52 17.67 10.19
N THR A 275 7.36 17.64 11.22
CA THR A 275 8.54 18.50 11.30
C THR A 275 9.57 18.18 10.21
N THR A 276 9.86 16.90 9.97
CA THR A 276 10.78 16.47 8.90
C THR A 276 10.23 16.83 7.52
N SER A 277 8.93 16.62 7.28
CA SER A 277 8.27 16.98 6.02
C SER A 277 8.32 18.50 5.76
N LYS A 278 8.18 19.31 6.81
CA LYS A 278 8.33 20.77 6.70
C LYS A 278 9.76 21.17 6.33
N TYR A 279 10.76 20.54 6.96
CA TYR A 279 12.16 20.75 6.64
C TYR A 279 12.48 20.38 5.19
N MET A 280 12.06 19.19 4.73
CA MET A 280 12.26 18.76 3.35
C MET A 280 11.59 19.69 2.34
N ARG A 281 10.38 20.19 2.64
CA ARG A 281 9.69 21.16 1.77
C ARG A 281 10.49 22.46 1.65
N ASN A 282 11.00 23.00 2.75
CA ASN A 282 11.83 24.21 2.72
C ASN A 282 13.10 23.98 1.87
N CYS A 283 13.77 22.84 2.03
CA CYS A 283 14.94 22.49 1.22
C CYS A 283 14.61 22.37 -0.27
N LEU A 284 13.44 21.80 -0.61
CA LEU A 284 12.96 21.77 -2.00
C LEU A 284 12.68 23.18 -2.52
N ASP A 285 12.08 24.06 -1.73
CA ASP A 285 11.81 25.45 -2.14
C ASP A 285 13.13 26.20 -2.40
N ASP A 286 14.15 26.00 -1.56
CA ASP A 286 15.50 26.55 -1.74
C ASP A 286 16.16 26.04 -3.04
N ASN A 287 16.08 24.73 -3.30
CA ASN A 287 16.60 24.13 -4.53
C ASN A 287 15.87 24.64 -5.78
N HIS A 288 14.54 24.84 -5.72
CA HIS A 288 13.79 25.43 -6.83
C HIS A 288 14.24 26.87 -7.10
N ALA A 289 14.47 27.65 -6.05
CA ALA A 289 14.98 29.02 -6.19
C ALA A 289 16.38 29.03 -6.85
N GLU A 290 17.26 28.09 -6.48
CA GLU A 290 18.58 27.94 -7.12
C GLU A 290 18.46 27.53 -8.60
N ILE A 291 17.59 26.58 -8.92
CA ILE A 291 17.33 26.16 -10.31
C ILE A 291 16.83 27.34 -11.15
N ASP A 292 15.94 28.17 -10.62
CA ASP A 292 15.42 29.33 -11.35
C ASP A 292 16.50 30.40 -11.56
N GLN A 293 17.41 30.61 -10.59
CA GLN A 293 18.59 31.45 -10.78
C GLN A 293 19.52 30.91 -11.87
N LEU A 294 19.77 29.60 -11.89
CA LEU A 294 20.60 28.97 -12.92
C LEU A 294 19.96 29.06 -14.30
N LYS A 295 18.64 28.89 -14.42
CA LYS A 295 17.90 29.10 -15.68
C LYS A 295 18.04 30.53 -16.17
N GLN A 296 17.89 31.52 -15.28
CA GLN A 296 18.08 32.93 -15.64
C GLN A 296 19.51 33.20 -16.12
N LYS A 297 20.51 32.66 -15.43
CA LYS A 297 21.92 32.78 -15.84
C LYS A 297 22.18 32.12 -17.19
N ASN A 298 21.59 30.96 -17.46
CA ASN A 298 21.73 30.26 -18.73
C ASN A 298 21.07 31.04 -19.88
N ALA A 299 19.88 31.61 -19.64
CA ALA A 299 19.24 32.50 -20.60
C ALA A 299 20.11 33.73 -20.92
N GLN A 300 20.77 34.32 -19.92
CA GLN A 300 21.72 35.42 -20.14
C GLN A 300 22.93 34.98 -20.97
N LEU A 301 23.53 33.82 -20.66
CA LEU A 301 24.66 33.29 -21.43
C LEU A 301 24.27 33.01 -22.89
N HIS A 302 23.06 32.53 -23.15
CA HIS A 302 22.55 32.37 -24.52
C HIS A 302 22.48 33.69 -25.28
N LEU A 303 21.98 34.77 -24.64
CA LEU A 303 21.96 36.10 -25.26
C LEU A 303 23.37 36.62 -25.54
N ASP A 304 24.30 36.43 -24.60
CA ASP A 304 25.69 36.85 -24.76
C ASP A 304 26.39 36.07 -25.90
N LEU A 305 26.12 34.77 -26.03
CA LEU A 305 26.62 33.94 -27.13
C LEU A 305 26.05 34.37 -28.49
N GLU A 306 24.74 34.66 -28.55
CA GLU A 306 24.11 35.17 -29.77
C GLU A 306 24.73 36.49 -30.21
N HIS A 307 24.96 37.42 -29.28
CA HIS A 307 25.65 38.67 -29.56
C HIS A 307 27.09 38.46 -30.06
N ARG A 308 27.86 37.54 -29.46
CA ARG A 308 29.21 37.19 -29.94
C ARG A 308 29.18 36.59 -31.34
N ASN A 309 28.21 35.73 -31.65
CA ASN A 309 28.07 35.15 -32.98
C ASN A 309 27.78 36.22 -34.04
N GLN A 310 26.91 37.18 -33.73
CA GLN A 310 26.65 38.34 -34.61
C GLN A 310 27.92 39.17 -34.83
N LEU A 311 28.72 39.41 -33.79
CA LEU A 311 29.98 40.13 -33.90
C LEU A 311 31.01 39.36 -34.75
N ASN A 312 31.10 38.05 -34.59
CA ASN A 312 31.99 37.20 -35.40
C ASN A 312 31.58 37.17 -36.87
N GLU A 313 30.27 37.15 -37.16
CA GLU A 313 29.76 37.26 -38.53
C GLU A 313 30.13 38.61 -39.16
N GLN A 314 30.00 39.71 -38.41
CA GLN A 314 30.46 41.03 -38.85
C GLN A 314 31.96 41.04 -39.15
N LEU A 315 32.78 40.55 -38.22
CA LEU A 315 34.25 40.46 -38.40
C LEU A 315 34.62 39.61 -39.61
N THR A 316 33.92 38.50 -39.86
CA THR A 316 34.14 37.64 -41.03
C THR A 316 33.84 38.37 -42.33
N ASN A 317 32.75 39.13 -42.36
CA ASN A 317 32.38 39.94 -43.53
C ASN A 317 33.42 41.06 -43.78
N ASP A 318 33.88 41.72 -42.72
CA ASP A 318 34.92 42.75 -42.81
C ASP A 318 36.23 42.15 -43.34
N LEU A 319 36.64 40.98 -42.83
CA LEU A 319 37.85 40.28 -43.28
C LEU A 319 37.76 39.85 -44.74
N GLN A 320 36.59 39.38 -45.21
CA GLN A 320 36.37 39.09 -46.63
C GLN A 320 36.44 40.35 -47.51
N ASN A 321 35.97 41.49 -47.02
CA ASN A 321 36.04 42.76 -47.75
C ASN A 321 37.50 43.24 -47.85
N GLU A 322 38.26 43.16 -46.77
CA GLU A 322 39.70 43.46 -46.76
C GLU A 322 40.50 42.51 -47.67
N GLN A 323 40.14 41.22 -47.71
CA GLN A 323 40.75 40.25 -48.62
C GLN A 323 40.50 40.62 -50.08
N LYS A 324 39.26 40.97 -50.45
CA LYS A 324 38.91 41.44 -51.81
C LYS A 324 39.69 42.71 -52.18
N LEU A 325 39.83 43.63 -51.24
CA LEU A 325 40.61 44.85 -51.44
C LEU A 325 42.09 44.53 -51.66
N THR A 326 42.63 43.61 -50.87
CA THR A 326 44.03 43.13 -50.99
C THR A 326 44.27 42.45 -52.34
N ASP A 327 43.37 41.57 -52.79
CA ASP A 327 43.46 40.90 -54.09
C ASP A 327 43.38 41.91 -55.24
N SER A 328 42.48 42.89 -55.15
CA SER A 328 42.40 44.00 -56.11
C SER A 328 43.71 44.80 -56.16
N ASN A 329 44.27 45.16 -55.02
CA ASN A 329 45.55 45.87 -54.94
C ASN A 329 46.71 45.02 -55.48
N ARG A 330 46.71 43.70 -55.24
CA ARG A 330 47.70 42.77 -55.80
C ARG A 330 47.63 42.72 -57.32
N ILE A 331 46.44 42.67 -57.90
CA ILE A 331 46.26 42.72 -59.37
C ILE A 331 46.78 44.04 -59.93
N GLN A 332 46.50 45.17 -59.25
CA GLN A 332 47.03 46.48 -59.64
C GLN A 332 48.56 46.51 -59.59
N ILE A 333 49.17 45.99 -58.52
CA ILE A 333 50.63 45.88 -58.40
C ILE A 333 51.23 45.03 -59.51
N GLU A 334 50.62 43.90 -59.84
CA GLU A 334 51.12 43.02 -60.91
C GLU A 334 51.00 43.68 -62.29
N THR A 335 49.94 44.45 -62.51
CA THR A 335 49.78 45.26 -63.73
C THR A 335 50.89 46.32 -63.82
N LEU A 336 51.12 47.06 -62.72
CA LEU A 336 52.18 48.05 -62.64
C LEU A 336 53.57 47.43 -62.81
N LYS A 337 53.82 46.22 -62.30
CA LYS A 337 55.08 45.49 -62.53
C LYS A 337 55.27 45.11 -64.00
N ASN A 338 54.22 44.69 -64.68
CA ASN A 338 54.30 44.40 -66.11
C ASN A 338 54.60 45.68 -66.90
N GLU A 339 53.95 46.80 -66.54
CA GLU A 339 54.28 48.11 -67.11
C GLU A 339 55.73 48.51 -66.82
N ILE A 340 56.25 48.27 -65.61
CA ILE A 340 57.66 48.49 -65.28
C ILE A 340 58.56 47.60 -66.14
N ASN A 341 58.28 46.31 -66.29
CA ASN A 341 59.08 45.41 -67.14
C ASN A 341 59.06 45.83 -68.61
N GLU A 342 57.91 46.29 -69.12
CA GLU A 342 57.81 46.88 -70.45
C GLU A 342 58.67 48.15 -70.56
N LEU A 343 58.60 49.03 -69.56
CA LEU A 343 59.44 50.21 -69.49
C LEU A 343 60.93 49.85 -69.39
N GLU A 344 61.32 48.84 -68.61
CA GLU A 344 62.70 48.34 -68.51
C GLU A 344 63.19 47.77 -69.84
N ASN A 345 62.37 47.02 -70.55
CA ASN A 345 62.68 46.55 -71.90
C ASN A 345 62.87 47.73 -72.86
N THR A 346 61.98 48.72 -72.84
CA THR A 346 62.16 49.94 -73.64
C THR A 346 63.38 50.74 -73.21
N LEU A 347 63.73 50.74 -71.92
CA LEU A 347 64.92 51.38 -71.39
C LEU A 347 66.19 50.67 -71.86
N ASP A 348 66.19 49.34 -71.93
CA ASP A 348 67.30 48.55 -72.44
C ASP A 348 67.44 48.67 -73.96
N GLU A 349 66.33 48.74 -74.71
CA GLU A 349 66.32 49.13 -76.13
C GLU A 349 66.88 50.54 -76.33
N LEU A 350 66.43 51.51 -75.54
CA LEU A 350 66.95 52.89 -75.55
C LEU A 350 68.41 52.96 -75.07
N LYS A 351 68.88 52.09 -74.18
CA LYS A 351 70.29 51.98 -73.80
C LYS A 351 71.11 51.38 -74.94
N GLN A 352 70.58 50.41 -75.68
CA GLN A 352 71.22 49.90 -76.89
C GLN A 352 71.27 50.98 -77.97
N GLU A 353 70.18 51.73 -78.17
CA GLU A 353 70.11 52.88 -79.08
C GLU A 353 71.06 54.00 -78.63
N LYS A 354 71.13 54.26 -77.31
CA LYS A 354 72.11 55.17 -76.69
C LYS A 354 73.53 54.68 -76.92
N ASN A 355 73.84 53.39 -76.82
CA ASN A 355 75.18 52.87 -77.09
C ASN A 355 75.53 52.95 -78.58
N GLN A 356 74.55 52.79 -79.47
CA GLN A 356 74.70 53.08 -80.91
C GLN A 356 74.89 54.59 -81.17
N LEU A 357 74.18 55.45 -80.45
CA LEU A 357 74.36 56.91 -80.46
C LEU A 357 75.67 57.34 -79.80
N PHE A 358 76.17 56.63 -78.79
CA PHE A 358 77.42 56.89 -78.07
C PHE A 358 78.64 56.55 -78.94
N LEU A 359 78.53 55.57 -79.84
CA LEU A 359 79.50 55.36 -80.92
C LEU A 359 79.41 56.41 -82.03
N THR A 360 78.31 57.17 -82.12
CA THR A 360 78.03 58.13 -83.22
C THR A 360 78.07 59.60 -82.77
N LYS A 361 78.19 59.88 -81.47
CA LYS A 361 78.22 61.24 -80.90
C LYS A 361 79.32 61.34 -79.84
N MET A 362 80.57 61.19 -80.28
CA MET A 362 81.60 62.10 -79.77
C MET A 362 81.27 63.48 -80.32
N ASP A 363 80.46 64.25 -79.59
CA ASP A 363 80.52 65.72 -79.46
C ASP A 363 79.19 66.25 -78.89
N GLY A 364 79.26 66.84 -77.68
CA GLY A 364 78.30 67.84 -77.18
C GLY A 364 77.14 67.37 -76.30
N ASP A 365 77.17 67.79 -75.03
CA ASP A 365 76.05 68.09 -74.12
C ASP A 365 75.11 66.95 -73.63
N GLN A 366 75.41 66.37 -72.44
CA GLN A 366 74.54 65.39 -71.74
C GLN A 366 74.51 65.58 -70.21
N ASP A 367 74.11 66.77 -69.73
CA ASP A 367 73.89 66.99 -68.29
C ASP A 367 72.40 66.85 -67.89
N ASP A 368 71.46 67.22 -68.77
CA ASP A 368 70.01 67.15 -68.49
C ASP A 368 69.44 65.72 -68.51
N GLU A 369 69.95 64.85 -69.39
CA GLU A 369 69.55 63.42 -69.44
C GLU A 369 70.02 62.65 -68.21
N ARG A 370 71.18 63.00 -67.65
CA ARG A 370 71.68 62.40 -66.40
C ARG A 370 70.82 62.82 -65.22
N GLN A 371 70.40 64.08 -65.14
CA GLN A 371 69.49 64.54 -64.10
C GLN A 371 68.11 63.89 -64.18
N ASN A 372 67.56 63.69 -65.38
CA ASN A 372 66.29 63.00 -65.55
C ASN A 372 66.35 61.52 -65.15
N LEU A 373 67.43 60.81 -65.49
CA LEU A 373 67.59 59.41 -65.08
C LEU A 373 67.77 59.26 -63.56
N VAL A 374 68.54 60.15 -62.93
CA VAL A 374 68.68 60.18 -61.46
C VAL A 374 67.34 60.46 -60.79
N ARG A 375 66.51 61.34 -61.37
CA ARG A 375 65.18 61.64 -60.85
C ARG A 375 64.23 60.42 -60.95
N GLN A 376 64.25 59.68 -62.05
CA GLN A 376 63.45 58.47 -62.23
C GLN A 376 63.84 57.36 -61.23
N LEU A 377 65.14 57.07 -61.11
CA LEU A 377 65.64 56.07 -60.17
C LEU A 377 65.35 56.45 -58.70
N THR A 378 65.34 57.76 -58.39
CA THR A 378 64.93 58.24 -57.05
C THR A 378 63.45 57.99 -56.81
N GLN A 379 62.59 58.23 -57.81
CA GLN A 379 61.15 57.96 -57.70
C GLN A 379 60.84 56.46 -57.56
N GLU A 380 61.51 55.58 -58.32
CA GLU A 380 61.35 54.13 -58.19
C GLU A 380 61.82 53.63 -56.83
N LYS A 381 62.94 54.16 -56.33
CA LYS A 381 63.42 53.85 -54.97
C LYS A 381 62.36 54.23 -53.93
N ASP A 382 61.76 55.40 -54.03
CA ASP A 382 60.71 55.85 -53.10
C ASP A 382 59.46 54.96 -53.20
N GLN A 383 59.08 54.50 -54.40
CA GLN A 383 57.97 53.57 -54.60
C GLN A 383 58.25 52.19 -53.97
N PHE A 384 59.45 51.64 -54.16
CA PHE A 384 59.84 50.38 -53.52
C PHE A 384 59.91 50.50 -52.00
N GLU A 385 60.41 51.63 -51.47
CA GLU A 385 60.38 51.89 -50.03
C GLU A 385 58.95 51.93 -49.47
N GLN A 386 57.99 52.46 -50.23
CA GLN A 386 56.57 52.42 -49.85
C GLN A 386 56.00 51.00 -49.89
N GLN A 387 56.28 50.21 -50.93
CA GLN A 387 55.84 48.80 -51.01
C GLN A 387 56.39 47.96 -49.85
N VAL A 388 57.67 48.15 -49.49
CA VAL A 388 58.28 47.47 -48.34
C VAL A 388 57.61 47.87 -47.02
N LYS A 389 57.21 49.14 -46.86
CA LYS A 389 56.46 49.58 -45.67
C LYS A 389 55.10 48.89 -45.58
N GLU A 390 54.38 48.74 -46.70
CA GLU A 390 53.06 48.10 -46.71
C GLU A 390 53.17 46.59 -46.46
N LEU A 391 54.12 45.90 -47.09
CA LEU A 391 54.36 44.48 -46.81
C LEU A 391 54.72 44.23 -45.35
N ARG A 392 55.50 45.12 -44.72
CA ARG A 392 55.79 45.04 -43.28
C ARG A 392 54.53 45.20 -42.42
N LYS A 393 53.55 46.00 -42.86
CA LYS A 393 52.27 46.17 -42.17
C LYS A 393 51.41 44.91 -42.29
N GLN A 394 51.32 44.33 -43.49
CA GLN A 394 50.61 43.06 -43.73
C GLN A 394 51.22 41.91 -42.90
N ILE A 395 52.55 41.81 -42.82
CA ILE A 395 53.22 40.80 -41.98
C ILE A 395 52.84 40.96 -40.50
N LYS A 396 52.70 42.20 -40.00
CA LYS A 396 52.25 42.43 -38.62
C LYS A 396 50.81 41.95 -38.41
N GLN A 397 49.90 42.27 -39.32
CA GLN A 397 48.50 41.84 -39.24
C GLN A 397 48.37 40.31 -39.25
N ILE A 398 49.09 39.63 -40.15
CA ILE A 398 49.09 38.15 -40.20
C ILE A 398 49.63 37.54 -38.90
N ASN A 399 50.65 38.15 -38.28
CA ASN A 399 51.16 37.66 -37.00
C ASN A 399 50.14 37.84 -35.86
N GLU A 400 49.41 38.96 -35.85
CA GLU A 400 48.33 39.19 -34.87
C GLU A 400 47.16 38.20 -35.06
N GLU A 401 46.75 37.93 -36.32
CA GLU A 401 45.74 36.92 -36.63
C GLU A 401 46.19 35.51 -36.22
N LYS A 402 47.45 35.16 -36.48
CA LYS A 402 48.03 33.89 -36.05
C LYS A 402 47.97 33.73 -34.53
N GLU A 403 48.31 34.78 -33.78
CA GLU A 403 48.21 34.74 -32.31
C GLU A 403 46.77 34.57 -31.82
N ASN A 404 45.80 35.22 -32.48
CA ASN A 404 44.38 35.08 -32.13
C ASN A 404 43.85 33.68 -32.42
N ILE A 405 44.11 33.13 -33.60
CA ILE A 405 43.75 31.74 -33.95
C ILE A 405 44.38 30.76 -32.96
N GLN A 406 45.62 31.00 -32.56
CA GLN A 406 46.30 30.14 -31.60
C GLN A 406 45.63 30.19 -30.21
N LYS A 407 45.13 31.35 -29.78
CA LYS A 407 44.32 31.48 -28.55
C LYS A 407 42.98 30.75 -28.67
N GLU A 408 42.25 30.92 -29.78
CA GLU A 408 40.99 30.21 -30.02
C GLU A 408 41.18 28.70 -30.03
N PHE A 409 42.24 28.21 -30.68
CA PHE A 409 42.59 26.79 -30.68
C PHE A 409 42.83 26.26 -29.26
N THR A 410 43.57 27.01 -28.43
CA THR A 410 43.78 26.61 -27.03
C THR A 410 42.48 26.58 -26.24
N GLN A 411 41.56 27.51 -26.48
CA GLN A 411 40.26 27.54 -25.82
C GLN A 411 39.41 26.32 -26.21
N ILE A 412 39.28 26.04 -27.50
CA ILE A 412 38.51 24.89 -28.01
C ILE A 412 39.09 23.58 -27.46
N ASN A 413 40.42 23.46 -27.39
CA ASN A 413 41.05 22.26 -26.85
C ASN A 413 40.74 22.08 -25.36
N ASN A 414 40.66 23.17 -24.58
CA ASN A 414 40.26 23.11 -23.18
C ASN A 414 38.79 22.69 -23.02
N GLU A 415 37.89 23.24 -23.82
CA GLU A 415 36.46 22.87 -23.82
C GLU A 415 36.27 21.39 -24.20
N LYS A 416 37.02 20.89 -25.19
CA LYS A 416 37.03 19.47 -25.56
C LYS A 416 37.44 18.57 -24.39
N ASN A 417 38.49 18.94 -23.66
CA ASN A 417 38.97 18.15 -22.51
C ASN A 417 37.93 18.14 -21.38
N GLN A 418 37.29 19.27 -21.10
CA GLN A 418 36.20 19.35 -20.11
C GLN A 418 35.03 18.44 -20.49
N LEU A 419 34.59 18.46 -21.74
CA LEU A 419 33.52 17.57 -22.22
C LEU A 419 33.91 16.10 -22.13
N GLN A 420 35.17 15.74 -22.37
CA GLN A 420 35.66 14.37 -22.17
C GLN A 420 35.62 13.95 -20.70
N GLU A 421 36.00 14.82 -19.78
CA GLU A 421 35.92 14.55 -18.34
C GLU A 421 34.46 14.38 -17.89
N GLU A 422 33.55 15.23 -18.37
CA GLU A 422 32.11 15.09 -18.12
C GLU A 422 31.56 13.77 -18.66
N GLN A 423 31.95 13.38 -19.87
CA GLN A 423 31.57 12.09 -20.45
C GLN A 423 32.01 10.91 -19.58
N VAL A 424 33.24 10.93 -19.06
CA VAL A 424 33.74 9.90 -18.15
C VAL A 424 32.93 9.89 -16.84
N ARG A 425 32.61 11.06 -16.29
CA ARG A 425 31.77 11.16 -15.08
C ARG A 425 30.39 10.58 -15.28
N PHE A 426 29.69 10.94 -16.37
CA PHE A 426 28.37 10.39 -16.67
C PHE A 426 28.42 8.88 -16.92
N ASN A 427 29.45 8.37 -17.59
CA ASN A 427 29.61 6.92 -17.75
C ASN A 427 29.77 6.19 -16.41
N ASN A 428 30.52 6.77 -15.46
CA ASN A 428 30.66 6.21 -14.13
C ASN A 428 29.33 6.22 -13.35
N GLU A 429 28.56 7.30 -13.47
CA GLU A 429 27.23 7.40 -12.86
C GLU A 429 26.24 6.40 -13.45
N ILE A 430 26.23 6.23 -14.78
CA ILE A 430 25.43 5.21 -15.47
C ILE A 430 25.79 3.81 -14.96
N ASN A 431 27.08 3.49 -14.80
CA ASN A 431 27.51 2.19 -14.31
C ASN A 431 27.08 1.95 -12.85
N LEU A 432 27.16 2.97 -12.01
CA LEU A 432 26.68 2.89 -10.62
C LEU A 432 25.16 2.66 -10.57
N LEU A 433 24.40 3.40 -11.38
CA LEU A 433 22.94 3.24 -11.46
C LEU A 433 22.54 1.85 -11.97
N LYS A 434 23.28 1.31 -12.95
CA LYS A 434 23.08 -0.08 -13.42
C LYS A 434 23.30 -1.09 -12.29
N GLN A 435 24.40 -0.95 -11.55
CA GLN A 435 24.69 -1.83 -10.42
C GLN A 435 23.58 -1.76 -9.34
N GLN A 436 23.13 -0.55 -9.00
CA GLN A 436 22.03 -0.37 -8.04
C GLN A 436 20.73 -1.03 -8.52
N LEU A 437 20.45 -0.98 -9.83
CA LEU A 437 19.27 -1.60 -10.42
C LEU A 437 19.36 -3.15 -10.39
N ASP A 438 20.54 -3.70 -10.62
CA ASP A 438 20.79 -5.14 -10.51
C ASP A 438 20.65 -5.65 -9.06
N ASP A 439 21.17 -4.88 -8.09
CA ASP A 439 21.02 -5.19 -6.65
C ASP A 439 19.55 -5.15 -6.23
N LEU A 440 18.79 -4.14 -6.68
CA LEU A 440 17.35 -4.00 -6.43
C LEU A 440 16.54 -5.14 -7.04
N ASN A 441 16.87 -5.55 -8.27
CA ASN A 441 16.22 -6.69 -8.91
C ASN A 441 16.49 -7.99 -8.15
N THR A 442 17.72 -8.16 -7.67
CA THR A 442 18.10 -9.32 -6.86
C THR A 442 17.35 -9.36 -5.52
N ASP A 443 17.26 -8.23 -4.81
CA ASP A 443 16.47 -8.08 -3.56
C ASP A 443 14.98 -8.42 -3.82
N LYS A 444 14.41 -7.86 -4.89
CA LYS A 444 13.03 -8.13 -5.30
C LYS A 444 12.79 -9.61 -5.58
N GLU A 445 13.69 -10.28 -6.31
CA GLU A 445 13.55 -11.71 -6.59
C GLU A 445 13.64 -12.58 -5.32
N GLN A 446 14.49 -12.20 -4.37
CA GLN A 446 14.60 -12.90 -3.08
C GLN A 446 13.32 -12.73 -2.26
N GLN A 447 12.78 -11.51 -2.17
CA GLN A 447 11.52 -11.25 -1.47
C GLN A 447 10.36 -12.03 -2.09
N ILE A 448 10.26 -12.08 -3.42
CA ILE A 448 9.23 -12.88 -4.12
C ILE A 448 9.37 -14.37 -3.77
N LYS A 449 10.60 -14.90 -3.74
CA LYS A 449 10.84 -16.31 -3.35
C LYS A 449 10.41 -16.57 -1.91
N GLN A 450 10.72 -15.67 -0.99
CA GLN A 450 10.35 -15.80 0.41
C GLN A 450 8.82 -15.77 0.60
N ILE A 451 8.14 -14.78 0.02
CA ILE A 451 6.68 -14.65 0.06
C ILE A 451 6.01 -15.91 -0.51
N ASN A 452 6.51 -16.44 -1.63
CA ASN A 452 5.97 -17.67 -2.22
C ASN A 452 6.16 -18.89 -1.31
N GLN A 453 7.29 -18.99 -0.60
CA GLN A 453 7.52 -20.08 0.36
C GLN A 453 6.59 -19.97 1.58
N GLU A 454 6.39 -18.76 2.09
CA GLU A 454 5.46 -18.50 3.19
C GLU A 454 4.02 -18.80 2.78
N TYR A 455 3.61 -18.37 1.58
CA TYR A 455 2.31 -18.68 1.00
C TYR A 455 2.08 -20.20 0.91
N ILE A 456 3.04 -20.95 0.35
CA ILE A 456 2.94 -22.43 0.27
C ILE A 456 2.77 -23.02 1.68
N THR A 457 3.59 -22.58 2.64
CA THR A 457 3.55 -23.10 4.02
C THR A 457 2.19 -22.84 4.69
N ILE A 458 1.66 -21.64 4.54
CA ILE A 458 0.34 -21.28 5.09
C ILE A 458 -0.76 -22.11 4.42
N ASN A 459 -0.71 -22.24 3.09
CA ASN A 459 -1.73 -22.95 2.35
C ASN A 459 -1.76 -24.45 2.70
N THR A 460 -0.60 -25.09 2.87
CA THR A 460 -0.51 -26.48 3.32
C THR A 460 -1.09 -26.65 4.74
N LYS A 461 -0.78 -25.74 5.67
CA LYS A 461 -1.37 -25.79 7.02
C LYS A 461 -2.89 -25.63 7.00
N LEU A 462 -3.39 -24.74 6.15
CA LEU A 462 -4.83 -24.51 6.01
C LEU A 462 -5.55 -25.73 5.43
N GLU A 463 -4.93 -26.42 4.47
CA GLU A 463 -5.42 -27.69 3.94
C GLU A 463 -5.45 -28.80 5.01
N ASP A 464 -4.41 -28.89 5.85
CA ASP A 464 -4.35 -29.83 6.97
C ASP A 464 -5.43 -29.53 8.04
N ASP A 465 -5.60 -28.27 8.43
CA ASP A 465 -6.63 -27.84 9.37
C ASP A 465 -8.05 -28.15 8.84
N LEU A 466 -8.31 -27.87 7.56
CA LEU A 466 -9.59 -28.21 6.91
C LEU A 466 -9.84 -29.71 6.90
N ARG A 467 -8.80 -30.52 6.66
CA ARG A 467 -8.91 -31.97 6.73
C ARG A 467 -9.26 -32.44 8.14
N GLN A 468 -8.58 -31.90 9.16
CA GLN A 468 -8.83 -32.26 10.56
C GLN A 468 -10.24 -31.85 11.02
N ILE A 469 -10.72 -30.67 10.63
CA ILE A 469 -12.09 -30.22 10.90
C ILE A 469 -13.11 -31.17 10.25
N ASN A 470 -12.88 -31.58 9.00
CA ASN A 470 -13.78 -32.51 8.32
C ASN A 470 -13.80 -33.90 8.97
N GLU A 471 -12.65 -34.41 9.41
CA GLU A 471 -12.58 -35.67 10.16
C GLU A 471 -13.33 -35.57 11.50
N ASN A 472 -13.16 -34.47 12.24
CA ASN A 472 -13.89 -34.22 13.49
C ASN A 472 -15.41 -34.12 13.28
N ASN A 473 -15.85 -33.38 12.25
CA ASN A 473 -17.28 -33.26 11.92
C ASN A 473 -17.90 -34.62 11.56
N ASN A 474 -17.17 -35.45 10.81
CA ASN A 474 -17.63 -36.80 10.49
C ASN A 474 -17.76 -37.68 11.74
N ASN A 475 -16.78 -37.62 12.64
CA ASN A 475 -16.81 -38.37 13.90
C ASN A 475 -17.97 -37.91 14.80
N GLN A 476 -18.19 -36.60 14.92
CA GLN A 476 -19.32 -36.05 15.67
C GLN A 476 -20.66 -36.45 15.07
N LYS A 477 -20.78 -36.46 13.74
CA LYS A 477 -21.99 -36.90 13.05
C LYS A 477 -22.30 -38.37 13.33
N GLN A 478 -21.29 -39.24 13.31
CA GLN A 478 -21.44 -40.65 13.66
C GLN A 478 -21.87 -40.82 15.13
N GLU A 479 -21.31 -40.02 16.04
CA GLU A 479 -21.69 -40.07 17.45
C GLU A 479 -23.12 -39.59 17.68
N ILE A 480 -23.57 -38.54 16.99
CA ILE A 480 -24.97 -38.10 17.02
C ILE A 480 -25.88 -39.23 16.52
N GLU A 481 -25.57 -39.86 15.40
CA GLU A 481 -26.37 -40.97 14.86
C GLU A 481 -26.42 -42.16 15.83
N ARG A 482 -25.30 -42.46 16.53
CA ARG A 482 -25.26 -43.48 17.58
C ARG A 482 -26.20 -43.12 18.74
N LEU A 483 -26.10 -41.91 19.27
CA LEU A 483 -26.91 -41.43 20.39
C LEU A 483 -28.41 -41.35 20.02
N GLU A 484 -28.74 -40.97 18.79
CA GLU A 484 -30.12 -40.97 18.29
C GLU A 484 -30.73 -42.38 18.26
N ASN A 485 -29.94 -43.37 17.84
CA ASN A 485 -30.36 -44.78 17.87
C ASN A 485 -30.55 -45.29 19.31
N GLU A 486 -29.62 -44.99 20.22
CA GLU A 486 -29.75 -45.32 21.65
C GLU A 486 -31.01 -44.67 22.26
N LEU A 487 -31.31 -43.41 21.93
CA LEU A 487 -32.52 -42.72 22.36
C LEU A 487 -33.80 -43.40 21.84
N LYS A 488 -33.78 -43.87 20.60
CA LYS A 488 -34.92 -44.56 19.99
C LYS A 488 -35.18 -45.91 20.67
N GLU A 489 -34.11 -46.65 20.98
CA GLU A 489 -34.16 -47.90 21.75
C GLU A 489 -34.79 -47.66 23.13
N ILE A 490 -34.29 -46.68 23.89
CA ILE A 490 -34.78 -46.32 25.22
C ILE A 490 -36.27 -45.92 25.17
N LYS A 491 -36.68 -45.12 24.18
CA LYS A 491 -38.10 -44.75 23.99
C LYS A 491 -38.98 -45.98 23.73
N SER A 492 -38.50 -46.94 22.94
CA SER A 492 -39.23 -48.20 22.71
C SER A 492 -39.39 -48.98 24.01
N GLN A 493 -38.31 -49.14 24.78
CA GLN A 493 -38.34 -49.83 26.08
C GLN A 493 -39.28 -49.14 27.08
N LEU A 494 -39.27 -47.81 27.16
CA LEU A 494 -40.20 -47.03 27.98
C LEU A 494 -41.65 -47.24 27.57
N THR A 495 -41.93 -47.30 26.27
CA THR A 495 -43.28 -47.53 25.75
C THR A 495 -43.77 -48.93 26.12
N GLU A 496 -42.91 -49.93 26.01
CA GLU A 496 -43.20 -51.32 26.38
C GLU A 496 -43.45 -51.45 27.88
N GLN A 497 -42.58 -50.88 28.73
CA GLN A 497 -42.78 -50.83 30.18
C GLN A 497 -44.07 -50.11 30.56
N THR A 498 -44.39 -48.99 29.91
CA THR A 498 -45.64 -48.25 30.16
C THR A 498 -46.87 -49.10 29.84
N ASN A 499 -46.85 -49.83 28.72
CA ASN A 499 -47.94 -50.74 28.35
C ASN A 499 -48.08 -51.89 29.36
N GLN A 500 -46.96 -52.41 29.85
CA GLN A 500 -46.93 -53.48 30.84
C GLN A 500 -47.53 -53.01 32.18
N LEU A 501 -47.13 -51.82 32.63
CA LEU A 501 -47.62 -51.19 33.85
C LEU A 501 -49.13 -50.86 33.76
N ASN A 502 -49.60 -50.40 32.60
CA ASN A 502 -51.03 -50.19 32.35
C ASN A 502 -51.83 -51.50 32.39
N LYS A 503 -51.27 -52.60 31.87
CA LYS A 503 -51.90 -53.92 31.93
C LYS A 503 -51.98 -54.41 33.37
N GLU A 504 -50.89 -54.35 34.13
CA GLU A 504 -50.88 -54.72 35.56
C GLU A 504 -51.88 -53.87 36.37
N LYS A 505 -51.96 -52.57 36.09
CA LYS A 505 -52.96 -51.68 36.71
C LYS A 505 -54.38 -52.13 36.38
N SER A 506 -54.68 -52.49 35.13
CA SER A 506 -55.98 -53.01 34.73
C SER A 506 -56.31 -54.34 35.42
N ASP A 507 -55.35 -55.26 35.50
CA ASP A 507 -55.50 -56.57 36.15
C ASP A 507 -55.76 -56.41 37.66
N LEU A 508 -55.03 -55.50 38.32
CA LEU A 508 -55.25 -55.12 39.71
C LEU A 508 -56.63 -54.51 39.93
N GLN A 509 -57.05 -53.61 39.04
CA GLN A 509 -58.35 -52.94 39.13
C GLN A 509 -59.49 -53.95 38.97
N GLN A 510 -59.36 -54.91 38.06
CA GLN A 510 -60.30 -56.01 37.88
C GLN A 510 -60.36 -56.92 39.11
N SER A 511 -59.19 -57.26 39.69
CA SER A 511 -59.10 -58.04 40.93
C SER A 511 -59.76 -57.31 42.11
N LEU A 512 -59.59 -55.99 42.20
CA LEU A 512 -60.22 -55.16 43.23
C LEU A 512 -61.75 -55.22 43.12
N THR A 513 -62.31 -55.04 41.93
CA THR A 513 -63.76 -55.17 41.69
C THR A 513 -64.28 -56.57 42.05
N GLN A 514 -63.58 -57.64 41.68
CA GLN A 514 -63.98 -59.00 42.07
C GLN A 514 -63.96 -59.19 43.59
N GLN A 515 -62.99 -58.57 44.28
CA GLN A 515 -62.88 -58.64 45.72
C GLN A 515 -64.00 -57.83 46.41
N GLU A 516 -64.36 -56.67 45.87
CA GLU A 516 -65.51 -55.86 46.31
C GLU A 516 -66.83 -56.60 46.11
N GLU A 517 -67.03 -57.24 44.96
CA GLU A 517 -68.19 -58.09 44.68
C GLU A 517 -68.28 -59.26 45.67
N SER A 518 -67.17 -59.98 45.88
CA SER A 518 -67.09 -61.08 46.85
C SER A 518 -67.36 -60.59 48.28
N SER A 519 -66.84 -59.42 48.65
CA SER A 519 -67.02 -58.82 49.97
C SER A 519 -68.48 -58.41 50.20
N ASN A 520 -69.13 -57.85 49.19
CA ASN A 520 -70.56 -57.52 49.23
C ASN A 520 -71.44 -58.79 49.31
N GLU A 521 -71.07 -59.85 48.61
CA GLU A 521 -71.77 -61.14 48.63
C GLU A 521 -71.68 -61.82 50.01
N ILE A 522 -70.52 -61.75 50.68
CA ILE A 522 -70.35 -62.21 52.07
C ILE A 522 -71.19 -61.36 53.03
N LYS A 523 -71.23 -60.04 52.82
CA LYS A 523 -72.08 -59.14 53.62
C LYS A 523 -73.57 -59.53 53.53
N LEU A 524 -74.04 -59.85 52.33
CA LEU A 524 -75.41 -60.32 52.07
C LEU A 524 -75.73 -61.70 52.66
N GLN A 525 -74.73 -62.52 53.02
CA GLN A 525 -74.93 -63.81 53.69
C GLN A 525 -74.99 -63.72 55.23
N PHE A 526 -74.65 -62.56 55.81
CA PHE A 526 -74.60 -62.35 57.26
C PHE A 526 -75.65 -61.36 57.80
N ASP A 527 -76.47 -60.78 56.92
CA ASP A 527 -77.73 -60.10 57.23
C ASP A 527 -78.92 -61.03 56.97
#